data_AF-A0A349E6B7-F1
#
_entry.id   AF-A0A349E6B7-F1
#
_cell.length_a   1.000
_cell.length_b   1.000
_cell.length_c   1.000
_cell.angle_alpha   90.00
_cell.angle_beta   90.00
_cell.angle_gamma   90.00
#
_symmetry.space_group_name_H-M   'P 1'
#
loop_
_entity.id
_entity.type
_entity.pdbx_description
1 polymer ?
#
loop_
_entity_poly.entity_id
_entity_poly.type
_entity_poly.pdbx_seq_one_letter_code
_entity_poly.pdbx_strand_id
1 'polypeptide(L)' 'MDSKNFYIVATAPNEPSLQVKISGPYLTKQAAQADLSAAIDEAKDIDPSAANYDYSIDKVESRKPGVIQHMASHA' A
#
# COMPACT_ATOMS: atom_id res chain seq x y z
N MET A 1 -4.46 -10.49 -18.41
CA MET A 1 -3.10 -10.52 -17.83
C MET A 1 -3.16 -9.69 -16.56
N ASP A 2 -3.76 -10.26 -15.51
CA ASP A 2 -3.79 -9.66 -14.18
C ASP A 2 -2.53 -10.11 -13.45
N SER A 3 -1.39 -9.52 -13.82
CA SER A 3 -0.14 -9.79 -13.12
C SER A 3 -0.27 -9.20 -11.72
N LYS A 4 -0.66 -10.04 -10.76
CA LYS A 4 -0.73 -9.70 -9.33
C LYS A 4 0.70 -9.39 -8.84
N ASN A 5 1.10 -8.13 -8.96
CA ASN A 5 2.38 -7.63 -8.49
C ASN A 5 2.37 -7.47 -6.96
N PHE A 6 3.54 -7.54 -6.35
CA PHE A 6 3.72 -7.23 -4.93
C PHE A 6 3.98 -5.74 -4.75
N TYR A 7 3.47 -5.18 -3.66
CA TYR A 7 3.72 -3.81 -3.23
C TYR A 7 4.12 -3.82 -1.77
N ILE A 8 4.92 -2.84 -1.37
CA ILE A 8 5.10 -2.50 0.04
C ILE A 8 3.97 -1.52 0.39
N VAL A 9 3.14 -1.92 1.33
CA VAL A 9 1.95 -1.18 1.76
C VAL A 9 2.17 -0.70 3.18
N ALA A 10 1.90 0.58 3.41
CA ALA A 10 1.87 1.18 4.72
C ALA A 10 0.40 1.40 5.14
N THR A 11 0.07 1.02 6.37
CA THR A 11 -1.28 1.13 6.94
C THR A 11 -1.21 1.91 8.23
N ALA A 12 -1.99 2.99 8.34
CA ALA A 12 -2.07 3.74 9.58
C ALA A 12 -2.84 2.90 10.63
N PRO A 13 -2.31 2.71 11.85
CA PRO A 13 -2.97 1.87 12.86
C PRO A 13 -4.32 2.44 13.31
N ASN A 14 -4.47 3.77 13.25
CA ASN A 14 -5.70 4.47 13.62
C ASN A 14 -6.73 4.55 12.49
N GLU A 15 -6.33 4.26 11.24
CA GLU A 15 -7.22 4.23 10.08
C GLU A 15 -6.85 3.06 9.15
N PRO A 16 -7.14 1.80 9.52
CA PRO A 16 -6.72 0.62 8.77
C PRO A 16 -7.30 0.51 7.34
N SER A 17 -8.36 1.29 7.06
CA SER A 17 -8.92 1.46 5.72
C SER A 17 -8.02 2.27 4.79
N LEU A 18 -7.12 3.09 5.34
CA LEU A 18 -6.16 3.90 4.59
C LEU A 18 -4.88 3.10 4.39
N GLN A 19 -4.82 2.41 3.25
CA GLN A 19 -3.64 1.69 2.79
C GLN A 19 -2.96 2.46 1.67
N VAL A 20 -1.68 2.76 1.85
CA VAL A 20 -0.87 3.48 0.87
C VAL A 20 0.20 2.55 0.32
N LYS A 21 0.28 2.45 -1.01
CA LYS A 21 1.37 1.75 -1.69
C LYS A 21 2.59 2.67 -1.69
N ILE A 22 3.58 2.39 -0.86
CA ILE A 22 4.77 3.22 -0.75
C ILE A 22 5.87 2.78 -1.72
N SER A 23 5.81 1.55 -2.24
CA SER A 23 6.76 1.06 -3.24
C SER A 23 6.24 -0.14 -4.03
N GLY A 24 6.79 -0.36 -5.22
CA GLY A 24 6.40 -1.38 -6.21
C GLY A 24 5.98 -0.76 -7.56
N PRO A 25 5.52 -1.57 -8.53
CA PRO A 25 5.26 -3.02 -8.43
C PRO A 25 6.51 -3.90 -8.48
N TYR A 26 6.53 -4.95 -7.66
CA TYR A 26 7.53 -6.01 -7.68
C TYR A 26 6.98 -7.30 -8.28
N LEU A 27 7.79 -8.00 -9.07
CA LEU A 27 7.42 -9.30 -9.64
C LEU A 27 7.42 -10.43 -8.61
N THR A 28 8.26 -10.33 -7.57
CA THR A 28 8.40 -11.35 -6.53
C THR A 28 8.32 -10.72 -5.13
N LYS A 29 7.89 -11.50 -4.14
CA LYS A 29 7.90 -11.09 -2.73
C LYS A 29 9.33 -10.80 -2.26
N GLN A 30 10.30 -11.58 -2.75
CA GLN A 30 11.71 -11.42 -2.38
C GLN A 30 12.28 -10.07 -2.84
N ALA A 31 11.92 -9.60 -4.04
CA ALA A 31 12.33 -8.28 -4.50
C ALA A 31 11.74 -7.17 -3.62
N ALA A 32 10.45 -7.28 -3.26
CA ALA A 32 9.83 -6.34 -2.32
C ALA A 32 10.45 -6.41 -0.91
N GLN A 33 10.89 -7.58 -0.45
CA GLN A 33 11.56 -7.73 0.85
C GLN A 33 12.95 -7.10 0.86
N ALA A 34 13.67 -7.16 -0.26
CA ALA A 34 14.99 -6.54 -0.39
C ALA A 34 14.91 -5.01 -0.24
N ASP A 35 13.85 -4.40 -0.78
CA ASP A 35 13.65 -2.95 -0.77
C ASP A 35 12.83 -2.45 0.43
N LEU A 36 12.34 -3.36 1.29
CA LEU A 36 11.43 -3.02 2.39
C LEU A 36 12.02 -1.99 3.35
N SER A 37 13.27 -2.17 3.78
CA SER A 37 13.90 -1.25 4.73
C SER A 37 14.06 0.14 4.13
N ALA A 38 14.58 0.22 2.89
CA ALA A 38 14.79 1.49 2.21
C ALA A 38 13.47 2.25 1.97
N ALA A 39 12.41 1.54 1.55
CA ALA A 39 11.10 2.14 1.36
C ALA A 39 10.49 2.68 2.66
N ILE A 40 10.71 2.00 3.79
CA ILE A 40 10.27 2.47 5.11
C ILE A 40 11.05 3.73 5.52
N ASP A 41 12.36 3.76 5.30
CA ASP A 41 13.21 4.90 5.66
C ASP A 41 12.84 6.12 4.81
N GLU A 42 12.64 5.96 3.50
CA GLU A 42 12.14 7.02 2.62
C GLU A 42 10.76 7.54 3.06
N ALA A 43 9.85 6.65 3.47
CA ALA A 43 8.53 7.05 3.96
C ALA A 43 8.62 7.89 5.23
N LYS A 44 9.52 7.54 6.16
CA LYS A 44 9.76 8.30 7.40
C LYS A 44 10.43 9.65 7.15
N ASP A 45 11.31 9.73 6.16
CA ASP A 45 11.98 10.98 5.79
C ASP A 45 10.98 11.99 5.19
N ILE A 46 9.94 11.51 4.50
CA ILE A 46 8.85 12.33 3.95
C ILE A 46 7.81 12.68 5.02
N ASP A 47 7.34 11.68 5.76
CA ASP A 47 6.37 11.83 6.84
C ASP A 47 6.86 11.09 8.10
N PRO A 48 7.36 11.81 9.12
CA PRO A 48 7.81 11.20 10.37
C PRO A 48 6.73 10.36 11.06
N SER A 49 5.43 10.61 10.80
CA SER A 49 4.32 9.82 11.34
C SER A 49 4.32 8.38 10.81
N ALA A 50 4.93 8.14 9.64
CA ALA A 50 5.08 6.82 9.03
C ALA A 50 5.90 5.86 9.92
N ALA A 51 6.68 6.37 10.89
CA ALA A 51 7.33 5.52 11.88
C ALA A 51 6.35 4.68 12.72
N ASN A 52 5.08 5.09 12.80
CA ASN A 52 4.03 4.40 13.55
C ASN A 52 3.13 3.53 12.67
N TYR A 53 3.43 3.39 11.38
CA TYR A 53 2.58 2.65 10.45
C TYR A 53 2.95 1.17 10.45
N ASP A 54 1.97 0.33 10.13
CA ASP A 54 2.17 -1.09 9.89
C ASP A 54 2.55 -1.31 8.42
N TYR A 55 3.64 -2.03 8.20
CA TYR A 55 4.17 -2.31 6.87
C TYR A 55 3.99 -3.78 6.48
N SER A 56 3.40 -4.01 5.32
CA SER A 56 3.19 -5.35 4.76
C SER A 56 3.59 -5.40 3.29
N ILE A 57 3.88 -6.62 2.81
CA ILE A 57 4.09 -6.87 1.38
C ILE A 57 2.89 -7.65 0.86
N ASP A 58 2.07 -6.97 0.07
CA ASP A 58 0.79 -7.51 -0.38
C ASP A 58 0.63 -7.50 -1.89
N LYS A 59 -0.09 -8.50 -2.38
CA LYS A 59 -0.57 -8.54 -3.77
C LYS A 59 -1.82 -7.68 -3.87
N VAL A 60 -1.62 -6.38 -4.05
CA VAL A 60 -2.75 -5.48 -4.25
C VAL A 60 -3.14 -5.51 -5.72
N GLU A 61 -4.33 -6.04 -6.02
CA GLU A 61 -4.93 -5.85 -7.32
C GLU A 61 -5.00 -4.35 -7.59
N SER A 62 -4.48 -3.92 -8.74
CA SER A 62 -4.66 -2.54 -9.17
C SER A 62 -6.14 -2.35 -9.43
N ARG A 63 -6.92 -2.06 -8.38
CA ARG A 63 -8.30 -1.60 -8.54
C ARG A 63 -8.18 -0.37 -9.42
N LYS A 64 -8.63 -0.49 -10.67
CA LYS A 64 -8.75 0.64 -11.59
C LYS A 64 -9.30 1.82 -10.78
N PRO A 65 -8.65 3.00 -10.79
CA PRO A 65 -9.32 4.19 -10.30
C PRO A 65 -10.54 4.38 -11.19
N GLY A 66 -11.75 4.14 -10.67
CA GLY A 66 -12.94 4.18 -11.52
C GLY A 66 -14.23 3.60 -10.97
N VAL A 67 -14.27 2.99 -9.77
CA VAL A 67 -15.54 2.64 -9.13
C VAL A 67 -15.54 3.10 -7.69
N ILE A 68 -15.73 4.41 -7.50
CA ILE A 68 -16.47 4.89 -6.34
C ILE A 68 -17.94 4.69 -6.72
N GLN A 69 -18.52 3.55 -6.33
CA GLN A 69 -19.98 3.45 -6.25
C GLN A 69 -20.39 4.36 -5.10
N HIS A 70 -20.84 5.57 -5.44
CA HIS A 70 -21.51 6.48 -4.52
C HIS A 70 -22.50 5.69 -3.66
N MET A 71 -22.24 5.61 -2.35
CA MET A 71 -23.30 5.44 -1.38
C MET A 71 -24.10 6.74 -1.36
N ALA A 72 -25.31 6.74 -1.90
CA ALA A 72 -26.46 7.45 -1.34
C ALA A 72 -27.69 7.31 -2.26
N SER A 73 -28.62 6.45 -1.86
CA SER A 73 -30.02 6.85 -1.70
C SER A 73 -30.75 5.72 -0.99
N HIS A 74 -30.98 5.94 0.30
CA HIS A 74 -32.06 5.28 1.03
C HIS A 74 -33.37 5.49 0.27
N ALA A 75 -34.23 4.47 0.27
CA ALA A 75 -35.67 4.63 0.13
C ALA A 75 -36.31 4.18 1.45
#